data_AF-A0A840SF82-F1
#
_entry.id   AF-A0A840SF82-F1
#
_cell.length_a   1.000
_cell.length_b   1.000
_cell.length_c   1.000
_cell.angle_alpha   90.00
_cell.angle_beta   90.00
_cell.angle_gamma   90.00
#
_symmetry.space_group_name_H-M   'P 1'
#
loop_
_entity.id
_entity.type
_entity.pdbx_description
1 polymer ?
#
loop_
_entity_poly.entity_id
_entity_poly.type
_entity_poly.pdbx_seq_one_letter_code
_entity_poly.pdbx_strand_id
1 'polypeptide(L)'
;MEKLRRLIVINLFLSTFFTLLCIPFHFDVSVAALPVSAAFTFLLYEFSFKKLFKESSPSVIGMVRRFFQYEPFVFITSFVLLRAGNFDVYLALDIISAVVWTVLTVFSFVILFYLSEKRVWKLSENWKLYHESHPSVKPQGAARIGIEILEWVDALIQAVFTIVLINIFLFQLYEIPSESMVPEFLVKDRVVVFKTLAGPKFPLSRAGLPYIESYDRGDIVVFRNPHYSNDRKSEVKTFMSQFVYMCTLTLVNINTDDRGEIKADPLVKRVTGLPGEQIMLVDGELYARKDGTRFSAVGDSSYACWNAAADRKLYDLNKSILKIEKLPMSGITREDIFDKKRITLSDALQIENSLVEMTEEVERLRRNLDLESAKLECMSLSAEFSRYASGGNVKGDVSSVIDSSALLMNNFFDNSFLSSLVIKLRQVDGGKEWFDAYMNSWHKNFTNLNEYRELDDNGELILEGPALAGSNLYTDSLLRLDVMMKLTTGRIMLARLNGNVSVLTENISVLEKLCNYILFMDQRNMGLFPANNGSERKYIPEDCYFMMGDNRYNSLDMRHSYEHTEKPLSEFDEYSIRYMSNLEPQYVHRSRILGKASFRFWPINRIGFPGSSLRK
;
A
#
# COMPACT_ATOMS: atom_id res chain seq x y z
N MET A 1 28.52 -41.28 -23.38
CA MET A 1 29.55 -40.93 -22.37
C MET A 1 30.22 -39.59 -22.61
N GLU A 2 30.81 -39.37 -23.79
CA GLU A 2 31.64 -38.18 -24.00
C GLU A 2 30.88 -36.85 -23.89
N LYS A 3 29.64 -36.79 -24.38
CA LYS A 3 28.75 -35.63 -24.18
C LYS A 3 28.54 -35.31 -22.70
N LEU A 4 28.23 -36.33 -21.88
CA LEU A 4 28.04 -36.17 -20.43
C LEU A 4 29.31 -35.68 -19.74
N ARG A 5 30.48 -36.24 -20.09
CA ARG A 5 31.77 -35.79 -19.56
C ARG A 5 32.04 -34.33 -19.88
N ARG A 6 31.78 -33.88 -21.12
CA ARG A 6 31.95 -32.47 -21.51
C ARG A 6 31.01 -31.56 -20.72
N LEU A 7 29.74 -31.94 -20.56
CA LEU A 7 28.77 -31.16 -19.78
C LEU A 7 29.20 -31.01 -18.31
N ILE A 8 29.69 -32.09 -17.67
CA ILE A 8 30.17 -32.06 -16.29
C ILE A 8 31.43 -31.18 -16.15
N VAL A 9 32.36 -31.24 -17.09
CA VAL A 9 33.55 -30.37 -17.08
C VAL A 9 33.17 -28.89 -17.22
N ILE A 10 32.25 -28.57 -18.14
CA ILE A 10 31.75 -27.19 -18.32
C ILE A 10 31.04 -26.71 -17.06
N ASN A 11 30.19 -27.54 -16.46
CA ASN A 11 29.50 -27.22 -15.21
C ASN A 11 30.51 -26.99 -14.07
N LEU A 12 31.52 -27.85 -13.88
CA LEU A 12 32.55 -27.65 -12.85
C LEU A 12 33.35 -26.36 -13.02
N PHE A 13 33.62 -25.96 -14.26
CA PHE A 13 34.24 -24.66 -14.55
C PHE A 13 33.32 -23.51 -14.12
N LEU A 14 32.03 -23.57 -14.49
CA LEU A 14 31.03 -22.58 -14.09
C LEU A 14 30.83 -22.53 -12.55
N SER A 15 30.84 -23.68 -11.88
CA SER A 15 30.69 -23.79 -10.42
C SER A 15 31.90 -23.22 -9.68
N THR A 16 33.10 -23.42 -10.24
CA THR A 16 34.33 -22.78 -9.76
C THR A 16 34.28 -21.27 -9.97
N PHE A 17 33.84 -20.82 -11.15
CA PHE A 17 33.65 -19.40 -11.44
C PHE A 17 32.63 -18.75 -10.49
N PHE A 18 31.49 -19.41 -10.24
CA PHE A 18 30.49 -18.95 -9.28
C PHE A 18 31.06 -18.85 -7.86
N THR A 19 31.83 -19.85 -7.43
CA THR A 19 32.52 -19.83 -6.12
C THR A 19 33.46 -18.62 -5.99
N LEU A 20 34.18 -18.26 -7.06
CA LEU A 20 35.01 -17.05 -7.07
C LEU A 20 34.18 -15.76 -6.96
N LEU A 21 32.97 -15.73 -7.51
CA LEU A 21 32.04 -14.61 -7.33
C LEU A 21 31.49 -14.51 -5.90
N CYS A 22 31.64 -15.56 -5.08
CA CYS A 22 31.25 -15.58 -3.67
C CYS A 22 32.35 -15.10 -2.71
N ILE A 23 33.46 -14.55 -3.20
CA ILE A 23 34.51 -13.99 -2.35
C ILE A 23 33.97 -12.74 -1.63
N PRO A 24 33.94 -12.72 -0.29
CA PRO A 24 33.46 -11.58 0.48
C PRO A 24 34.50 -10.44 0.45
N PHE A 25 34.04 -9.20 0.37
CA PHE A 25 34.90 -8.01 0.50
C PHE A 25 34.96 -7.49 1.95
N HIS A 26 34.11 -8.00 2.84
CA HIS A 26 33.96 -7.55 4.22
C HIS A 26 33.83 -8.73 5.19
N PHE A 27 34.18 -8.52 6.45
CA PHE A 27 34.14 -9.55 7.49
C PHE A 27 32.81 -9.50 8.27
N ASP A 28 31.77 -10.08 7.70
CA ASP A 28 30.45 -10.26 8.33
C ASP A 28 29.82 -11.62 7.92
N VAL A 29 28.49 -11.78 8.04
CA VAL A 29 27.77 -13.01 7.66
C VAL A 29 28.05 -13.43 6.21
N SER A 30 28.40 -12.49 5.32
CA SER A 30 28.76 -12.76 3.93
C SER A 30 29.96 -13.70 3.77
N VAL A 31 30.85 -13.77 4.78
CA VAL A 31 32.02 -14.65 4.77
C VAL A 31 31.64 -16.12 4.70
N ALA A 32 30.44 -16.50 5.15
CA ALA A 32 29.95 -17.87 5.06
C ALA A 32 29.66 -18.33 3.61
N ALA A 33 29.47 -17.41 2.66
CA ALA A 33 29.14 -17.75 1.27
C ALA A 33 30.25 -18.54 0.55
N LEU A 34 31.51 -18.11 0.71
CA LEU A 34 32.67 -18.72 0.09
C LEU A 34 32.95 -20.17 0.58
N PRO A 35 33.05 -20.47 1.88
CA PRO A 35 33.33 -21.83 2.34
C PRO A 35 32.19 -22.79 1.96
N VAL A 36 30.92 -22.34 1.98
CA VAL A 36 29.78 -23.17 1.54
C VAL A 36 29.88 -23.51 0.06
N SER A 37 30.09 -22.50 -0.80
CA SER A 37 30.20 -22.72 -2.26
C SER A 37 31.47 -23.49 -2.65
N ALA A 38 32.60 -23.22 -2.00
CA ALA A 38 33.87 -23.91 -2.25
C ALA A 38 33.83 -25.37 -1.81
N ALA A 39 33.30 -25.66 -0.62
CA ALA A 39 33.15 -27.04 -0.15
C ALA A 39 32.24 -27.83 -1.08
N PHE A 40 31.12 -27.25 -1.52
CA PHE A 40 30.22 -27.91 -2.44
C PHE A 40 30.84 -28.14 -3.83
N THR A 41 31.54 -27.15 -4.37
CA THR A 41 32.26 -27.27 -5.64
C THR A 41 33.37 -28.33 -5.57
N PHE A 42 34.08 -28.42 -4.45
CA PHE A 42 35.06 -29.48 -4.21
C PHE A 42 34.42 -30.87 -4.21
N LEU A 43 33.30 -31.04 -3.51
CA LEU A 43 32.56 -32.30 -3.50
C LEU A 43 32.02 -32.67 -4.90
N LEU A 44 31.49 -31.69 -5.63
CA LEU A 44 31.09 -31.87 -7.03
C LEU A 44 32.27 -32.39 -7.86
N TYR A 45 33.46 -31.78 -7.77
CA TYR A 45 34.65 -32.24 -8.49
C TYR A 45 35.07 -33.66 -8.08
N GLU A 46 35.18 -33.94 -6.78
CA GLU A 46 35.63 -35.23 -6.26
C GLU A 46 34.72 -36.36 -6.71
N PHE A 47 33.40 -36.21 -6.60
CA PHE A 47 32.47 -37.27 -6.95
C PHE A 47 32.15 -37.34 -8.44
N SER A 48 31.86 -36.21 -9.09
CA SER A 48 31.37 -36.20 -10.48
C SER A 48 32.47 -36.35 -11.53
N PHE A 49 33.70 -35.90 -11.25
CA PHE A 49 34.80 -35.98 -12.20
C PHE A 49 35.83 -37.03 -11.80
N LYS A 50 36.40 -36.92 -10.59
CA LYS A 50 37.47 -37.83 -10.17
C LYS A 50 36.94 -39.25 -9.95
N LYS A 51 36.01 -39.47 -9.03
CA LYS A 51 35.48 -40.83 -8.75
C LYS A 51 34.70 -41.42 -9.92
N LEU A 52 33.80 -40.64 -10.54
CA LEU A 52 32.94 -41.17 -11.61
C LEU A 52 33.67 -41.42 -12.94
N PHE A 53 34.55 -40.51 -13.39
CA PHE A 53 35.22 -40.64 -14.70
C PHE A 53 36.69 -41.03 -14.62
N LYS A 54 37.48 -40.45 -13.70
CA LYS A 54 38.92 -40.75 -13.60
C LYS A 54 39.15 -42.14 -12.99
N GLU A 55 38.43 -42.47 -11.93
CA GLU A 55 38.49 -43.77 -11.25
C GLU A 55 37.44 -44.76 -11.79
N SER A 56 36.55 -44.31 -12.69
CA SER A 56 35.52 -45.12 -13.34
C SER A 56 34.62 -45.91 -12.37
N SER A 57 34.40 -45.36 -11.16
CA SER A 57 33.63 -46.02 -10.11
C SER A 57 32.12 -45.81 -10.31
N PRO A 58 31.33 -46.84 -10.65
CA PRO A 58 29.90 -46.66 -10.90
C PRO A 58 29.07 -46.55 -9.61
N SER A 59 29.65 -46.91 -8.46
CA SER A 59 28.98 -46.87 -7.15
C SER A 59 28.59 -45.45 -6.72
N VAL A 60 29.30 -44.42 -7.21
CA VAL A 60 29.03 -43.02 -6.86
C VAL A 60 27.93 -42.37 -7.69
N ILE A 61 27.39 -43.03 -8.72
CA ILE A 61 26.39 -42.45 -9.64
C ILE A 61 25.18 -41.89 -8.89
N GLY A 62 24.67 -42.62 -7.90
CA GLY A 62 23.54 -42.16 -7.07
C GLY A 62 23.86 -40.86 -6.32
N MET A 63 25.07 -40.77 -5.76
CA MET A 63 25.53 -39.58 -5.03
C MET A 63 25.76 -38.40 -5.98
N VAL A 64 26.33 -38.63 -7.17
CA VAL A 64 26.52 -37.59 -8.20
C VAL A 64 25.17 -37.00 -8.62
N ARG A 65 24.13 -37.83 -8.78
CA ARG A 65 22.77 -37.33 -9.03
C ARG A 65 22.28 -36.41 -7.91
N ARG A 66 22.49 -36.79 -6.64
CA ARG A 66 22.12 -35.94 -5.50
C ARG A 66 22.84 -34.59 -5.53
N PHE A 67 24.15 -34.57 -5.80
CA PHE A 67 24.89 -33.30 -5.92
C PHE A 67 24.29 -32.39 -7.00
N PHE A 68 23.99 -32.91 -8.19
CA PHE A 68 23.36 -32.10 -9.24
C PHE A 68 21.90 -31.69 -8.93
N GLN A 69 21.17 -32.45 -8.10
CA GLN A 69 19.85 -32.02 -7.59
C GLN A 69 19.98 -30.83 -6.63
N TYR A 70 21.01 -30.83 -5.78
CA TYR A 70 21.23 -29.80 -4.77
C TYR A 70 21.99 -28.57 -5.28
N GLU A 71 22.64 -28.66 -6.44
CA GLU A 71 23.47 -27.60 -7.00
C GLU A 71 22.75 -26.24 -7.12
N PRO A 72 21.53 -26.13 -7.68
CA PRO A 72 20.83 -24.85 -7.74
C PRO A 72 20.55 -24.27 -6.35
N PHE A 73 20.20 -25.12 -5.38
CA PHE A 73 19.82 -24.72 -4.02
C PHE A 73 21.02 -24.27 -3.18
N VAL A 74 22.16 -24.95 -3.31
CA VAL A 74 23.38 -24.55 -2.59
C VAL A 74 23.91 -23.24 -3.13
N PHE A 75 23.97 -23.07 -4.46
CA PHE A 75 24.49 -21.82 -5.03
C PHE A 75 23.57 -20.63 -4.84
N ILE A 76 22.23 -20.78 -4.88
CA ILE A 76 21.34 -19.67 -4.49
C ILE A 76 21.49 -19.34 -3.00
N THR A 77 21.73 -20.35 -2.14
CA THR A 77 21.98 -20.10 -0.72
C THR A 77 23.27 -19.33 -0.52
N SER A 78 24.37 -19.69 -1.19
CA SER A 78 25.62 -18.92 -1.19
C SER A 78 25.43 -17.51 -1.75
N PHE A 79 24.61 -17.34 -2.80
CA PHE A 79 24.24 -16.03 -3.33
C PHE A 79 23.58 -15.15 -2.27
N VAL A 80 22.61 -15.71 -1.53
CA VAL A 80 21.86 -15.02 -0.47
C VAL A 80 22.76 -14.72 0.72
N LEU A 81 23.58 -15.68 1.17
CA LEU A 81 24.51 -15.49 2.29
C LEU A 81 25.47 -14.33 2.03
N LEU A 82 26.03 -14.24 0.83
CA LEU A 82 26.94 -13.14 0.45
C LEU A 82 26.25 -11.77 0.60
N ARG A 83 24.94 -11.71 0.35
CA ARG A 83 24.14 -10.47 0.32
C ARG A 83 23.37 -10.24 1.61
N ALA A 84 23.41 -11.17 2.56
CA ALA A 84 22.85 -10.99 3.89
C ALA A 84 23.74 -10.12 4.80
N GLY A 85 24.97 -9.82 4.36
CA GLY A 85 25.87 -8.89 5.03
C GLY A 85 25.35 -7.45 5.08
N ASN A 86 26.05 -6.60 5.82
CA ASN A 86 25.66 -5.20 6.03
C ASN A 86 26.03 -4.28 4.87
N PHE A 87 26.86 -4.75 3.92
CA PHE A 87 27.40 -3.94 2.83
C PHE A 87 26.79 -4.31 1.48
N ASP A 88 26.65 -3.31 0.62
CA ASP A 88 26.16 -3.50 -0.75
C ASP A 88 27.21 -4.18 -1.63
N VAL A 89 26.73 -5.12 -2.45
CA VAL A 89 27.52 -5.75 -3.52
C VAL A 89 27.29 -4.94 -4.80
N TYR A 90 28.34 -4.78 -5.61
CA TYR A 90 28.22 -4.10 -6.90
C TYR A 90 27.17 -4.78 -7.80
N LEU A 91 26.27 -3.99 -8.40
CA LEU A 91 25.20 -4.49 -9.27
C LEU A 91 25.71 -5.39 -10.40
N ALA A 92 26.88 -5.09 -10.96
CA ALA A 92 27.49 -5.91 -12.00
C ALA A 92 27.80 -7.34 -11.51
N LEU A 93 28.31 -7.49 -10.27
CA LEU A 93 28.55 -8.80 -9.68
C LEU A 93 27.24 -9.54 -9.45
N ASP A 94 26.19 -8.85 -9.00
CA ASP A 94 24.85 -9.43 -8.84
C ASP A 94 24.30 -9.99 -10.16
N ILE A 95 24.39 -9.22 -11.24
CA ILE A 95 23.93 -9.64 -12.56
C ILE A 95 24.75 -10.83 -13.05
N ILE A 96 26.09 -10.79 -12.94
CA ILE A 96 26.96 -11.89 -13.38
C ILE A 96 26.66 -13.15 -12.56
N SER A 97 26.59 -13.06 -11.23
CA SER A 97 26.26 -14.19 -10.36
C SER A 97 24.89 -14.78 -10.68
N ALA A 98 23.87 -13.94 -10.90
CA ALA A 98 22.53 -14.39 -11.27
C ALA A 98 22.53 -15.14 -12.60
N VAL A 99 23.19 -14.59 -13.64
CA VAL A 99 23.30 -15.23 -14.95
C VAL A 99 24.04 -16.56 -14.85
N VAL A 100 25.18 -16.61 -14.16
CA VAL A 100 25.95 -17.84 -13.96
C VAL A 100 25.13 -18.88 -13.21
N TRP A 101 24.39 -18.48 -12.17
CA TRP A 101 23.50 -19.37 -11.44
C TRP A 101 22.38 -19.94 -12.31
N THR A 102 21.76 -19.11 -13.17
CA THR A 102 20.73 -19.57 -14.10
C THR A 102 21.31 -20.58 -15.10
N VAL A 103 22.49 -20.30 -15.65
CA VAL A 103 23.18 -21.23 -16.55
C VAL A 103 23.52 -22.52 -15.82
N LEU A 104 24.08 -22.45 -14.62
CA LEU A 104 24.37 -23.62 -13.78
C LEU A 104 23.12 -24.47 -13.58
N THR A 105 22.02 -23.85 -13.18
CA THR A 105 20.73 -24.53 -12.96
C THR A 105 20.27 -25.29 -14.20
N VAL A 106 20.36 -24.68 -15.39
CA VAL A 106 20.04 -25.35 -16.67
C VAL A 106 20.98 -26.53 -16.93
N PHE A 107 22.29 -26.35 -16.74
CA PHE A 107 23.27 -27.43 -16.88
C PHE A 107 23.01 -28.58 -15.90
N SER A 108 22.67 -28.30 -14.64
CA SER A 108 22.30 -29.31 -13.65
C SER A 108 21.13 -30.15 -14.15
N PHE A 109 20.06 -29.52 -14.65
CA PHE A 109 18.90 -30.23 -15.20
C PHE A 109 19.26 -31.08 -16.43
N VAL A 110 20.10 -30.57 -17.34
CA VAL A 110 20.56 -31.32 -18.51
C VAL A 110 21.43 -32.52 -18.10
N ILE A 111 22.33 -32.35 -17.12
CA ILE A 111 23.16 -33.44 -16.59
C ILE A 111 22.28 -34.49 -15.89
N LEU A 112 21.32 -34.07 -15.07
CA LEU A 112 20.34 -34.96 -14.43
C LEU A 112 19.49 -35.73 -15.45
N PHE A 113 19.14 -35.11 -16.57
CA PHE A 113 18.47 -35.80 -17.66
C PHE A 113 19.30 -36.98 -18.18
N TYR A 114 20.61 -36.80 -18.40
CA TYR A 114 21.50 -37.92 -18.79
C TYR A 114 21.72 -38.94 -17.68
N LEU A 115 21.81 -38.49 -16.42
CA LEU A 115 21.99 -39.35 -15.24
C LEU A 115 20.70 -40.00 -14.73
N SER A 116 19.56 -39.81 -15.39
CA SER A 116 18.31 -40.50 -15.05
C SER A 116 18.46 -42.02 -15.09
N GLU A 117 17.79 -42.74 -14.18
CA GLU A 117 17.92 -44.21 -14.03
C GLU A 117 17.69 -44.98 -15.32
N LYS A 118 16.77 -44.50 -16.16
CA LYS A 118 16.44 -45.13 -17.44
C LYS A 118 17.57 -45.03 -18.48
N ARG A 119 18.47 -44.04 -18.34
CA ARG A 119 19.49 -43.69 -19.35
C ARG A 119 20.89 -43.97 -18.87
N VAL A 120 21.17 -43.77 -17.58
CA VAL A 120 22.54 -43.81 -17.03
C VAL A 120 23.23 -45.14 -17.31
N TRP A 121 22.51 -46.26 -17.16
CA TRP A 121 23.02 -47.60 -17.41
C TRP A 121 23.20 -47.93 -18.89
N LYS A 122 22.63 -47.14 -19.81
CA LYS A 122 22.85 -47.29 -21.26
C LYS A 122 24.06 -46.49 -21.75
N LEU A 123 24.61 -45.60 -20.92
CA LEU A 123 25.69 -44.72 -21.33
C LEU A 123 27.02 -45.47 -21.48
N SER A 124 27.30 -46.44 -20.61
CA SER A 124 28.50 -47.28 -20.71
C SER A 124 28.19 -48.74 -20.38
N GLU A 125 28.88 -49.64 -21.07
CA GLU A 125 28.74 -51.09 -20.85
C GLU A 125 29.22 -51.49 -19.45
N ASN A 126 30.33 -50.91 -18.98
CA ASN A 126 30.85 -51.14 -17.63
C ASN A 126 29.85 -50.74 -16.52
N TRP A 127 29.14 -49.63 -16.69
CA TRP A 127 28.14 -49.20 -15.71
C TRP A 127 26.92 -50.12 -15.72
N LYS A 128 26.52 -50.62 -16.89
CA LYS A 128 25.45 -51.61 -17.03
C LYS A 128 25.80 -52.91 -16.30
N LEU A 129 27.00 -53.45 -16.56
CA LEU A 129 27.51 -54.66 -15.93
C LEU A 129 27.62 -54.51 -14.40
N TYR A 130 28.05 -53.33 -13.93
CA TYR A 130 28.07 -53.04 -12.50
C TYR A 130 26.67 -53.06 -11.88
N HIS A 131 25.68 -52.44 -12.53
CA HIS A 131 24.30 -52.42 -12.05
C HIS A 131 23.67 -53.82 -12.00
N GLU A 132 23.92 -54.64 -13.02
CA GLU A 132 23.43 -56.02 -13.07
C GLU A 132 24.12 -56.93 -12.04
N SER A 133 25.41 -56.70 -11.76
CA SER A 133 26.17 -57.48 -10.76
C SER A 133 25.93 -57.05 -9.31
N HIS A 134 25.42 -55.84 -9.08
CA HIS A 134 25.11 -55.30 -7.75
C HIS A 134 23.62 -54.93 -7.66
N PRO A 135 22.71 -55.92 -7.63
CA PRO A 135 21.30 -55.66 -7.47
C PRO A 135 21.04 -54.90 -6.17
N SER A 136 20.19 -53.89 -6.21
CA SER A 136 19.87 -53.05 -5.04
C SER A 136 19.29 -53.93 -3.92
N VAL A 137 20.08 -54.16 -2.87
CA VAL A 137 19.61 -54.89 -1.69
C VAL A 137 18.68 -53.96 -0.92
N LYS A 138 17.39 -54.30 -0.86
CA LYS A 138 16.44 -53.54 -0.04
C LYS A 138 16.82 -53.72 1.43
N PRO A 139 17.12 -52.65 2.18
CA PRO A 139 17.38 -52.74 3.61
C PRO A 139 16.17 -53.40 4.32
N GLN A 140 16.42 -54.18 5.36
CA GLN A 140 15.38 -54.90 6.13
C GLN A 140 15.28 -54.35 7.57
N GLY A 141 14.12 -54.54 8.20
CA GLY A 141 13.88 -54.16 9.60
C GLY A 141 14.03 -52.66 9.87
N ALA A 142 14.64 -52.30 11.00
CA ALA A 142 14.80 -50.90 11.44
C ALA A 142 15.63 -50.05 10.46
N ALA A 143 16.61 -50.63 9.79
CA ALA A 143 17.43 -49.93 8.79
C ALA A 143 16.60 -49.46 7.58
N ARG A 144 15.57 -50.24 7.20
CA ARG A 144 14.63 -49.85 6.14
C ARG A 144 13.85 -48.60 6.53
N ILE A 145 13.30 -48.60 7.73
CA ILE A 145 12.53 -47.47 8.27
C ILE A 145 13.41 -46.22 8.34
N GLY A 146 14.64 -46.36 8.84
CA GLY A 146 15.58 -45.23 8.90
C GLY A 146 15.90 -44.64 7.52
N ILE A 147 16.15 -45.48 6.51
CA ILE A 147 16.43 -45.04 5.13
C ILE A 147 15.19 -44.40 4.50
N GLU A 148 14.01 -45.01 4.65
CA GLU A 148 12.75 -44.46 4.15
C GLU A 148 12.47 -43.08 4.78
N ILE A 149 12.69 -42.91 6.08
CA ILE A 149 12.56 -41.61 6.75
C ILE A 149 13.54 -40.59 6.15
N LEU A 150 14.80 -40.95 5.96
CA LEU A 150 15.80 -40.05 5.36
C LEU A 150 15.44 -39.66 3.93
N GLU A 151 14.89 -40.58 3.13
CA GLU A 151 14.41 -40.30 1.78
C GLU A 151 13.21 -39.33 1.79
N TRP A 152 12.27 -39.49 2.72
CA TRP A 152 11.15 -38.56 2.89
C TRP A 152 11.61 -37.18 3.36
N VAL A 153 12.57 -37.12 4.29
CA VAL A 153 13.15 -35.85 4.75
C VAL A 153 13.90 -35.15 3.61
N ASP A 154 14.70 -35.87 2.85
CA ASP A 154 15.40 -35.36 1.66
C ASP A 154 14.42 -34.81 0.61
N ALA A 155 13.35 -35.56 0.31
CA ALA A 155 12.30 -35.12 -0.60
C ALA A 155 11.58 -33.85 -0.09
N LEU A 156 11.29 -33.77 1.21
CA LEU A 156 10.67 -32.61 1.83
C LEU A 156 11.57 -31.37 1.74
N ILE A 157 12.87 -31.51 2.02
CA ILE A 157 13.84 -30.41 1.89
C ILE A 157 13.87 -29.90 0.45
N GLN A 158 13.98 -30.78 -0.54
CA GLN A 158 13.97 -30.39 -1.95
C GLN A 158 12.67 -29.69 -2.35
N ALA A 159 11.51 -30.17 -1.86
CA ALA A 159 10.22 -29.55 -2.12
C ALA A 159 10.15 -28.13 -1.54
N VAL A 160 10.62 -27.92 -0.31
CA VAL A 160 10.66 -26.61 0.35
C VAL A 160 11.54 -25.63 -0.44
N PHE A 161 12.76 -26.00 -0.82
CA PHE A 161 13.61 -25.11 -1.61
C PHE A 161 13.04 -24.84 -3.00
N THR A 162 12.43 -25.84 -3.63
CA THR A 162 11.75 -25.66 -4.93
C THR A 162 10.60 -24.66 -4.81
N ILE A 163 9.77 -24.76 -3.77
CA ILE A 163 8.64 -23.85 -3.59
C ILE A 163 9.10 -22.43 -3.26
N VAL A 164 10.23 -22.26 -2.57
CA VAL A 164 10.86 -20.95 -2.37
C VAL A 164 11.24 -20.33 -3.72
N LEU A 165 11.90 -21.08 -4.61
CA LEU A 165 12.24 -20.59 -5.94
C LEU A 165 11.00 -20.24 -6.78
N ILE A 166 9.95 -21.07 -6.72
CA ILE A 166 8.66 -20.79 -7.38
C ILE A 166 8.06 -19.48 -6.84
N ASN A 167 8.04 -19.27 -5.52
CA ASN A 167 7.49 -18.07 -4.88
C ASN A 167 8.30 -16.80 -5.18
N ILE A 168 9.60 -16.93 -5.43
CA ILE A 168 10.47 -15.82 -5.83
C ILE A 168 10.19 -15.44 -7.29
N PHE A 169 10.23 -16.41 -8.21
CA PHE A 169 10.29 -16.12 -9.65
C PHE A 169 8.97 -16.27 -10.42
N LEU A 170 8.04 -17.11 -9.97
CA LEU A 170 6.85 -17.48 -10.75
C LEU A 170 5.58 -16.83 -10.21
N PHE A 171 5.08 -17.33 -9.08
CA PHE A 171 3.86 -16.84 -8.46
C PHE A 171 3.89 -17.09 -6.97
N GLN A 172 3.12 -16.30 -6.21
CA GLN A 172 2.94 -16.50 -4.79
C GLN A 172 1.45 -16.43 -4.44
N LEU A 173 1.04 -17.24 -3.48
CA LEU A 173 -0.30 -17.20 -2.90
C LEU A 173 -0.30 -16.21 -1.74
N TYR A 174 -1.25 -15.28 -1.75
CA TYR A 174 -1.46 -14.32 -0.67
C TYR A 174 -2.86 -14.50 -0.09
N GLU A 175 -2.96 -14.41 1.24
CA GLU A 175 -4.22 -14.29 1.96
C GLU A 175 -4.50 -12.81 2.22
N ILE A 176 -5.73 -12.36 1.97
CA ILE A 176 -6.15 -10.98 2.16
C ILE A 176 -6.50 -10.76 3.65
N PRO A 177 -5.72 -9.95 4.39
CA PRO A 177 -5.90 -9.82 5.83
C PRO A 177 -6.82 -8.64 6.22
N SER A 178 -7.17 -7.76 5.28
CA SER A 178 -7.88 -6.52 5.57
C SER A 178 -8.99 -6.20 4.58
N GLU A 179 -9.87 -5.28 4.98
CA GLU A 179 -11.09 -4.92 4.27
C GLU A 179 -10.87 -3.90 3.14
N SER A 180 -9.63 -3.46 2.95
CA SER A 180 -9.34 -2.33 2.08
C SER A 180 -9.66 -2.56 0.60
N MET A 181 -9.87 -3.82 0.19
CA MET A 181 -10.22 -4.22 -1.17
C MET A 181 -11.67 -4.70 -1.30
N VAL A 182 -12.51 -4.49 -0.28
CA VAL A 182 -13.95 -4.79 -0.35
C VAL A 182 -14.61 -3.84 -1.36
N PRO A 183 -15.54 -4.30 -2.22
CA PRO A 183 -16.13 -5.65 -2.26
C PRO A 183 -15.39 -6.66 -3.13
N GLU A 184 -14.38 -6.25 -3.89
CA GLU A 184 -13.65 -7.12 -4.81
C GLU A 184 -13.01 -8.30 -4.07
N PHE A 185 -12.20 -8.02 -3.04
CA PHE A 185 -11.64 -9.00 -2.14
C PHE A 185 -12.20 -8.85 -0.72
N LEU A 186 -12.57 -9.97 -0.14
CA LEU A 186 -13.01 -10.06 1.24
C LEU A 186 -11.88 -10.60 2.11
N VAL A 187 -11.96 -10.34 3.42
CA VAL A 187 -11.02 -10.89 4.40
C VAL A 187 -11.02 -12.42 4.30
N LYS A 188 -9.82 -13.02 4.31
CA LYS A 188 -9.54 -14.46 4.09
C LYS A 188 -9.68 -14.98 2.65
N ASP A 189 -9.95 -14.11 1.67
CA ASP A 189 -9.76 -14.50 0.27
C ASP A 189 -8.30 -14.87 0.04
N ARG A 190 -8.05 -15.88 -0.82
CA ARG A 190 -6.70 -16.23 -1.25
C ARG A 190 -6.54 -16.02 -2.74
N VAL A 191 -5.52 -15.24 -3.09
CA VAL A 191 -5.25 -14.78 -4.45
C VAL A 191 -3.88 -15.26 -4.91
N VAL A 192 -3.80 -15.59 -6.20
CA VAL A 192 -2.55 -15.90 -6.88
C VAL A 192 -2.00 -14.61 -7.48
N VAL A 193 -0.75 -14.31 -7.16
CA VAL A 193 -0.02 -13.18 -7.71
C VAL A 193 1.07 -13.70 -8.62
N PHE A 194 0.98 -13.36 -9.90
CA PHE A 194 2.01 -13.70 -10.89
C PHE A 194 3.12 -12.66 -10.84
N LYS A 195 4.35 -13.14 -10.67
CA LYS A 195 5.53 -12.28 -10.50
C LYS A 195 6.41 -12.25 -11.73
N THR A 196 6.44 -13.30 -12.55
CA THR A 196 7.34 -13.46 -13.70
C THR A 196 7.47 -12.20 -14.57
N LEU A 197 6.34 -11.61 -14.97
CA LEU A 197 6.32 -10.45 -15.86
C LEU A 197 6.65 -9.14 -15.13
N ALA A 198 6.48 -9.10 -13.81
CA ALA A 198 6.82 -7.98 -12.94
C ALA A 198 8.32 -7.89 -12.62
N GLY A 199 9.19 -8.66 -13.30
CA GLY A 199 10.63 -8.59 -13.13
C GLY A 199 11.10 -8.96 -11.71
N PRO A 200 10.83 -10.20 -11.24
CA PRO A 200 11.18 -10.61 -9.89
C PRO A 200 12.69 -10.52 -9.69
N LYS A 201 13.07 -9.94 -8.56
CA LYS A 201 14.47 -9.79 -8.16
C LYS A 201 14.97 -11.05 -7.47
N PHE A 202 16.26 -11.31 -7.65
CA PHE A 202 16.95 -12.30 -6.84
C PHE A 202 16.93 -11.86 -5.36
N PRO A 203 16.86 -12.79 -4.40
CA PRO A 203 16.73 -12.41 -3.00
C PRO A 203 17.93 -11.58 -2.53
N LEU A 204 17.65 -10.49 -1.82
CA LEU A 204 18.65 -9.55 -1.29
C LEU A 204 19.53 -8.91 -2.39
N SER A 205 19.02 -8.83 -3.61
CA SER A 205 19.74 -8.28 -4.76
C SER A 205 18.88 -7.30 -5.54
N ARG A 206 19.55 -6.36 -6.20
CA ARG A 206 18.92 -5.46 -7.18
C ARG A 206 18.79 -6.11 -8.57
N ALA A 207 19.52 -7.20 -8.83
CA ALA A 207 19.42 -7.95 -10.08
C ALA A 207 18.10 -8.72 -10.11
N GLY A 208 17.43 -8.68 -11.25
CA GLY A 208 16.16 -9.36 -11.46
C GLY A 208 15.95 -9.70 -12.93
N LEU A 209 14.86 -10.41 -13.21
CA LEU A 209 14.41 -10.62 -14.59
C LEU A 209 13.97 -9.28 -15.21
N PRO A 210 14.03 -9.16 -16.55
CA PRO A 210 13.53 -7.97 -17.22
C PRO A 210 12.04 -7.78 -16.91
N TYR A 211 11.69 -6.53 -16.66
CA TYR A 211 10.31 -6.11 -16.49
C TYR A 211 9.61 -6.05 -17.85
N ILE A 212 8.53 -6.80 -18.00
CA ILE A 212 7.73 -6.86 -19.23
C ILE A 212 6.30 -6.36 -18.98
N GLU A 213 5.81 -6.48 -17.74
CA GLU A 213 4.47 -6.06 -17.34
C GLU A 213 4.33 -4.53 -17.36
N SER A 214 3.25 -4.05 -17.98
CA SER A 214 2.70 -2.70 -17.79
C SER A 214 1.46 -2.78 -16.90
N TYR A 215 1.23 -1.75 -16.08
CA TYR A 215 0.06 -1.71 -15.21
C TYR A 215 -0.94 -0.68 -15.73
N ASP A 216 -2.16 -1.15 -15.96
CA ASP A 216 -3.25 -0.30 -16.40
C ASP A 216 -4.11 0.15 -15.22
N ARG A 217 -4.83 1.25 -15.44
CA ARG A 217 -5.81 1.74 -14.47
C ARG A 217 -6.85 0.65 -14.23
N GLY A 218 -7.15 0.39 -12.96
CA GLY A 218 -8.06 -0.66 -12.55
C GLY A 218 -7.38 -1.99 -12.22
N ASP A 219 -6.09 -2.16 -12.52
CA ASP A 219 -5.37 -3.38 -12.15
C ASP A 219 -5.17 -3.49 -10.65
N ILE A 220 -5.30 -4.70 -10.12
CA ILE A 220 -5.02 -4.99 -8.70
C ILE A 220 -3.62 -5.56 -8.59
N VAL A 221 -2.79 -4.89 -7.81
CA VAL A 221 -1.37 -5.18 -7.68
C VAL A 221 -1.00 -5.41 -6.23
N VAL A 222 0.03 -6.23 -6.04
CA VAL A 222 0.65 -6.48 -4.74
C VAL A 222 2.02 -5.83 -4.74
N PHE A 223 2.31 -5.00 -3.75
CA PHE A 223 3.53 -4.22 -3.71
C PHE A 223 4.06 -4.06 -2.28
N ARG A 224 5.35 -3.74 -2.19
CA ARG A 224 6.03 -3.43 -0.93
C ARG A 224 5.58 -2.08 -0.41
N ASN A 225 5.09 -2.04 0.83
CA ASN A 225 4.59 -0.83 1.45
C ASN A 225 5.68 0.27 1.49
N PRO A 226 5.45 1.45 0.89
CA PRO A 226 6.45 2.52 0.83
C PRO A 226 6.76 3.18 2.18
N HIS A 227 5.87 3.08 3.17
CA HIS A 227 6.11 3.61 4.50
C HIS A 227 7.19 2.88 5.27
N TYR A 228 7.50 1.63 4.92
CA TYR A 228 8.60 0.90 5.52
C TYR A 228 9.88 1.10 4.71
N SER A 229 11.00 1.25 5.43
CA SER A 229 12.31 1.34 4.79
C SER A 229 12.67 0.04 4.07
N ASN A 230 13.28 0.19 2.90
CA ASN A 230 13.89 -0.91 2.14
C ASN A 230 15.36 -1.10 2.53
N ASP A 231 15.70 -0.83 3.79
CA ASP A 231 17.08 -1.00 4.25
C ASP A 231 17.46 -2.47 4.20
N ARG A 232 18.75 -2.76 3.98
CA ARG A 232 19.24 -4.14 3.85
C ARG A 232 18.81 -5.03 5.03
N LYS A 233 18.88 -4.52 6.25
CA LYS A 233 18.44 -5.25 7.46
C LYS A 233 16.95 -5.59 7.42
N SER A 234 16.13 -4.66 6.92
CA SER A 234 14.68 -4.85 6.72
C SER A 234 14.42 -5.91 5.66
N GLU A 235 15.15 -5.89 4.54
CA GLU A 235 15.05 -6.90 3.49
C GLU A 235 15.45 -8.30 3.96
N VAL A 236 16.58 -8.42 4.68
CA VAL A 236 17.04 -9.69 5.27
C VAL A 236 16.01 -10.23 6.26
N LYS A 237 15.53 -9.39 7.19
CA LYS A 237 14.49 -9.78 8.16
C LYS A 237 13.23 -10.25 7.46
N THR A 238 12.80 -9.55 6.41
CA THR A 238 11.60 -9.89 5.65
C THR A 238 11.76 -11.21 4.90
N PHE A 239 12.90 -11.43 4.24
CA PHE A 239 13.21 -12.69 3.56
C PHE A 239 13.26 -13.86 4.56
N MET A 240 13.98 -13.70 5.67
CA MET A 240 14.07 -14.73 6.71
C MET A 240 12.72 -15.02 7.36
N SER A 241 11.90 -13.99 7.59
CA SER A 241 10.55 -14.17 8.13
C SER A 241 9.67 -14.98 7.18
N GLN A 242 9.73 -14.71 5.87
CA GLN A 242 8.98 -15.50 4.88
C GLN A 242 9.44 -16.96 4.85
N PHE A 243 10.75 -17.20 4.95
CA PHE A 243 11.30 -18.55 5.03
C PHE A 243 10.84 -19.28 6.30
N VAL A 244 10.93 -18.64 7.47
CA VAL A 244 10.46 -19.20 8.76
C VAL A 244 8.96 -19.43 8.74
N TYR A 245 8.18 -18.48 8.25
CA TYR A 245 6.73 -18.60 8.12
C TYR A 245 6.33 -19.80 7.27
N MET A 246 7.04 -20.03 6.16
CA MET A 246 6.82 -21.20 5.31
C MET A 246 7.24 -22.52 6.00
N CYS A 247 8.43 -22.57 6.61
CA CYS A 247 8.94 -23.76 7.31
C CYS A 247 8.10 -24.13 8.55
N THR A 248 7.45 -23.16 9.17
CA THR A 248 6.56 -23.34 10.32
C THR A 248 5.09 -23.51 9.90
N LEU A 249 4.79 -23.75 8.62
CA LEU A 249 3.44 -23.94 8.10
C LEU A 249 2.49 -22.79 8.52
N THR A 250 2.95 -21.55 8.33
CA THR A 250 2.23 -20.30 8.63
C THR A 250 1.98 -20.01 10.12
N LEU A 251 2.58 -20.77 11.04
CA LEU A 251 2.38 -20.61 12.48
C LEU A 251 3.15 -19.42 13.08
N VAL A 252 4.32 -19.09 12.52
CA VAL A 252 5.22 -18.08 13.12
C VAL A 252 5.55 -16.99 12.10
N ASN A 253 5.12 -15.76 12.37
CA ASN A 253 5.52 -14.57 11.61
C ASN A 253 6.38 -13.65 12.49
N ILE A 254 7.62 -13.42 12.09
CA ILE A 254 8.60 -12.59 12.81
C ILE A 254 8.85 -11.24 12.13
N ASN A 255 8.07 -10.90 11.09
CA ASN A 255 8.24 -9.67 10.34
C ASN A 255 7.59 -8.48 11.06
N THR A 256 8.27 -7.99 12.08
CA THR A 256 7.82 -6.84 12.87
C THR A 256 8.47 -5.52 12.42
N ASP A 257 7.78 -4.40 12.61
CA ASP A 257 8.28 -3.05 12.43
C ASP A 257 9.16 -2.60 13.60
N ASP A 258 9.59 -1.34 13.57
CA ASP A 258 10.47 -0.77 14.60
C ASP A 258 9.77 -0.61 15.95
N ARG A 259 8.42 -0.66 15.97
CA ARG A 259 7.58 -0.61 17.17
C ARG A 259 7.28 -2.02 17.72
N GLY A 260 7.68 -3.07 17.01
CA GLY A 260 7.44 -4.46 17.38
C GLY A 260 6.12 -5.02 16.88
N GLU A 261 5.34 -4.25 16.14
CA GLU A 261 4.06 -4.67 15.55
C GLU A 261 4.29 -5.40 14.24
N ILE A 262 3.37 -6.28 13.85
CA ILE A 262 3.48 -7.03 12.58
C ILE A 262 3.40 -6.03 11.42
N LYS A 263 4.41 -6.05 10.53
CA LYS A 263 4.42 -5.19 9.34
C LYS A 263 3.23 -5.50 8.43
N ALA A 264 2.49 -4.46 8.07
CA ALA A 264 1.49 -4.51 6.99
C ALA A 264 2.18 -4.48 5.62
N ASP A 265 2.95 -5.53 5.31
CA ASP A 265 3.71 -5.70 4.06
C ASP A 265 3.67 -7.17 3.58
N PRO A 266 3.26 -7.45 2.33
CA PRO A 266 2.91 -6.52 1.25
C PRO A 266 1.46 -6.00 1.31
N LEU A 267 1.21 -4.91 0.58
CA LEU A 267 -0.12 -4.35 0.39
C LEU A 267 -0.74 -4.84 -0.92
N VAL A 268 -2.06 -5.01 -0.92
CA VAL A 268 -2.87 -5.28 -2.12
C VAL A 268 -3.75 -4.08 -2.37
N LYS A 269 -3.60 -3.42 -3.52
CA LYS A 269 -4.37 -2.21 -3.89
C LYS A 269 -4.65 -2.17 -5.39
N ARG A 270 -5.54 -1.30 -5.80
CA ARG A 270 -5.86 -1.02 -7.20
C ARG A 270 -5.07 0.17 -7.73
N VAL A 271 -4.63 0.10 -8.98
CA VAL A 271 -3.98 1.19 -9.71
C VAL A 271 -5.04 2.21 -10.12
N THR A 272 -4.82 3.46 -9.73
CA THR A 272 -5.76 4.59 -9.92
C THR A 272 -5.10 5.86 -10.45
N GLY A 273 -3.77 5.89 -10.54
CA GLY A 273 -3.06 6.95 -11.24
C GLY A 273 -1.93 6.31 -12.04
N LEU A 274 -1.82 6.72 -13.30
CA LEU A 274 -0.82 6.26 -14.26
C LEU A 274 0.30 7.29 -14.40
N PRO A 275 1.47 6.89 -14.91
CA PRO A 275 2.51 7.82 -15.33
C PRO A 275 1.98 8.94 -16.24
N GLY A 276 2.44 10.16 -16.02
CA GLY A 276 2.03 11.34 -16.78
C GLY A 276 0.65 11.91 -16.42
N GLU A 277 -0.01 11.36 -15.40
CA GLU A 277 -1.28 11.89 -14.91
C GLU A 277 -1.12 12.74 -13.65
N GLN A 278 -2.07 13.63 -13.44
CA GLN A 278 -2.30 14.32 -12.19
C GLN A 278 -3.73 14.03 -11.75
N ILE A 279 -3.90 13.74 -10.46
CA ILE A 279 -5.18 13.25 -9.91
C ILE A 279 -5.60 14.08 -8.69
N MET A 280 -6.89 14.10 -8.41
CA MET A 280 -7.46 14.60 -7.15
C MET A 280 -8.74 13.84 -6.84
N LEU A 281 -9.13 13.82 -5.57
CA LEU A 281 -10.36 13.17 -5.11
C LEU A 281 -11.23 14.22 -4.42
N VAL A 282 -12.47 14.39 -4.87
CA VAL A 282 -13.41 15.37 -4.31
C VAL A 282 -14.77 14.70 -4.14
N ASP A 283 -15.34 14.77 -2.94
CA ASP A 283 -16.62 14.16 -2.58
C ASP A 283 -16.70 12.66 -2.90
N GLY A 284 -15.56 11.96 -2.82
CA GLY A 284 -15.44 10.55 -3.18
C GLY A 284 -15.36 10.27 -4.67
N GLU A 285 -15.31 11.29 -5.55
CA GLU A 285 -15.12 11.12 -6.99
C GLU A 285 -13.68 11.43 -7.41
N LEU A 286 -13.06 10.50 -8.15
CA LEU A 286 -11.69 10.62 -8.62
C LEU A 286 -11.66 11.38 -9.94
N TYR A 287 -10.86 12.45 -9.98
CA TYR A 287 -10.60 13.22 -11.18
C TYR A 287 -9.16 13.00 -11.62
N ALA A 288 -8.96 12.84 -12.92
CA ALA A 288 -7.64 12.72 -13.52
C ALA A 288 -7.50 13.65 -14.71
N ARG A 289 -6.28 14.12 -14.96
CA ARG A 289 -5.87 14.80 -16.19
C ARG A 289 -4.49 14.33 -16.62
N LYS A 290 -4.22 14.47 -17.92
CA LYS A 290 -2.88 14.41 -18.52
C LYS A 290 -2.41 15.80 -18.91
N ASP A 291 -1.15 15.91 -19.30
CA ASP A 291 -0.60 17.16 -19.76
C ASP A 291 -1.40 17.78 -20.92
N GLY A 292 -1.68 19.07 -20.83
CA GLY A 292 -2.52 19.81 -21.78
C GLY A 292 -4.03 19.49 -21.77
N THR A 293 -4.52 18.63 -20.86
CA THR A 293 -5.94 18.23 -20.80
C THR A 293 -6.66 18.76 -19.56
N ARG A 294 -7.99 18.89 -19.65
CA ARG A 294 -8.86 19.23 -18.52
C ARG A 294 -9.06 18.02 -17.60
N PHE A 295 -9.37 18.28 -16.33
CA PHE A 295 -9.82 17.23 -15.43
C PHE A 295 -11.11 16.59 -15.93
N SER A 296 -11.12 15.27 -15.90
CA SER A 296 -12.31 14.46 -16.14
C SER A 296 -12.50 13.46 -15.01
N ALA A 297 -13.75 13.21 -14.64
CA ALA A 297 -14.09 12.14 -13.73
C ALA A 297 -13.63 10.79 -14.29
N VAL A 298 -12.99 9.99 -13.44
CA VAL A 298 -12.57 8.63 -13.78
C VAL A 298 -13.80 7.73 -13.71
N GLY A 299 -14.04 6.93 -14.75
CA GLY A 299 -15.16 5.99 -14.83
C GLY A 299 -14.95 4.72 -14.02
N ASP A 300 -14.48 4.84 -12.78
CA ASP A 300 -14.03 3.70 -11.98
C ASP A 300 -15.20 3.00 -11.25
N SER A 301 -16.41 3.58 -11.24
CA SER A 301 -17.55 3.21 -10.35
C SER A 301 -18.08 1.79 -10.55
N SER A 302 -17.59 1.13 -11.59
CA SER A 302 -17.82 -0.27 -11.89
C SER A 302 -17.08 -1.24 -10.96
N TYR A 303 -16.05 -0.81 -10.25
CA TYR A 303 -15.21 -1.73 -9.46
C TYR A 303 -14.78 -1.25 -8.07
N ALA A 304 -15.20 -0.06 -7.63
CA ALA A 304 -14.91 0.38 -6.26
C ALA A 304 -16.02 1.24 -5.65
N CYS A 305 -16.06 1.23 -4.31
CA CYS A 305 -17.10 1.84 -3.48
C CYS A 305 -16.51 3.06 -2.77
N TRP A 306 -16.83 4.27 -3.24
CA TRP A 306 -16.19 5.51 -2.76
C TRP A 306 -17.11 6.71 -2.54
N ASN A 307 -18.34 6.67 -3.03
CA ASN A 307 -19.28 7.76 -2.79
C ASN A 307 -20.46 7.27 -1.94
N ALA A 308 -21.10 8.22 -1.27
CA ALA A 308 -22.28 8.01 -0.44
C ALA A 308 -23.35 7.13 -1.12
N ALA A 309 -23.54 7.28 -2.44
CA ALA A 309 -24.47 6.46 -3.22
C ALA A 309 -24.00 5.00 -3.43
N ALA A 310 -22.69 4.76 -3.59
CA ALA A 310 -22.09 3.44 -3.66
C ALA A 310 -22.12 2.72 -2.31
N ASP A 311 -22.04 3.47 -1.21
CA ASP A 311 -22.19 2.95 0.15
C ASP A 311 -23.59 2.35 0.32
N ARG A 312 -24.64 3.05 -0.13
CA ARG A 312 -26.02 2.50 -0.15
C ARG A 312 -26.10 1.17 -0.91
N LYS A 313 -25.42 1.03 -2.06
CA LYS A 313 -25.36 -0.25 -2.80
C LYS A 313 -24.64 -1.35 -2.01
N LEU A 314 -23.58 -1.00 -1.27
CA LEU A 314 -22.89 -1.91 -0.36
C LEU A 314 -23.85 -2.44 0.73
N TYR A 315 -24.76 -1.59 1.21
CA TYR A 315 -25.77 -1.93 2.21
C TYR A 315 -26.99 -2.67 1.65
N ASP A 316 -27.39 -2.37 0.41
CA ASP A 316 -28.55 -2.97 -0.26
C ASP A 316 -28.27 -4.39 -0.79
N LEU A 317 -26.99 -4.78 -0.86
CA LEU A 317 -26.52 -6.15 -1.10
C LEU A 317 -26.85 -7.04 0.12
N ASN A 318 -28.13 -7.42 0.19
CA ASN A 318 -28.89 -8.10 1.23
C ASN A 318 -28.38 -9.49 1.72
N LYS A 319 -27.08 -9.77 1.66
CA LYS A 319 -26.38 -10.94 2.25
C LYS A 319 -24.86 -10.71 2.45
N SER A 320 -24.32 -9.56 2.03
CA SER A 320 -22.86 -9.29 1.95
C SER A 320 -22.31 -8.44 3.10
N ILE A 321 -23.14 -7.63 3.78
CA ILE A 321 -22.77 -6.93 5.03
C ILE A 321 -22.25 -7.91 6.09
N LEU A 322 -22.65 -9.18 6.02
CA LEU A 322 -22.13 -10.25 6.87
C LEU A 322 -20.65 -10.59 6.64
N LYS A 323 -19.93 -9.89 5.76
CA LYS A 323 -18.54 -10.20 5.43
C LYS A 323 -17.60 -9.00 5.55
N ILE A 324 -18.11 -7.87 6.01
CA ILE A 324 -17.31 -6.75 6.47
C ILE A 324 -17.19 -6.78 7.99
N GLU A 325 -16.01 -6.46 8.50
CA GLU A 325 -15.62 -6.37 9.90
C GLU A 325 -16.09 -5.05 10.50
N LYS A 326 -16.10 -3.96 9.71
CA LYS A 326 -16.44 -2.62 10.19
C LYS A 326 -17.26 -1.83 9.16
N LEU A 327 -18.34 -1.20 9.62
CA LEU A 327 -19.10 -0.26 8.79
C LEU A 327 -18.26 0.99 8.46
N PRO A 328 -18.25 1.46 7.20
CA PRO A 328 -17.43 2.57 6.71
C PRO A 328 -17.44 3.86 7.55
N MET A 329 -18.61 4.46 7.81
CA MET A 329 -18.68 5.77 8.47
C MET A 329 -18.97 5.67 9.96
N SER A 330 -19.93 4.84 10.37
CA SER A 330 -20.26 4.67 11.79
C SER A 330 -19.16 3.98 12.59
N GLY A 331 -18.32 3.21 11.89
CA GLY A 331 -17.27 2.41 12.50
C GLY A 331 -17.76 1.29 13.41
N ILE A 332 -19.06 0.99 13.39
CA ILE A 332 -19.66 -0.11 14.14
C ILE A 332 -19.09 -1.41 13.60
N THR A 333 -18.58 -2.24 14.50
CA THR A 333 -17.95 -3.51 14.11
C THR A 333 -18.98 -4.63 14.05
N ARG A 334 -18.66 -5.66 13.27
CA ARG A 334 -19.38 -6.93 13.25
C ARG A 334 -19.46 -7.54 14.65
N GLU A 335 -18.40 -7.42 15.43
CA GLU A 335 -18.33 -7.91 16.80
C GLU A 335 -19.37 -7.20 17.69
N ASP A 336 -19.56 -5.88 17.53
CA ASP A 336 -20.58 -5.13 18.27
C ASP A 336 -22.00 -5.61 17.98
N ILE A 337 -22.28 -6.05 16.75
CA ILE A 337 -23.60 -6.50 16.30
C ILE A 337 -23.89 -7.95 16.71
N PHE A 338 -22.97 -8.88 16.40
CA PHE A 338 -23.25 -10.32 16.50
C PHE A 338 -22.72 -10.96 17.78
N ASP A 339 -21.54 -10.53 18.24
CA ASP A 339 -20.85 -11.19 19.36
C ASP A 339 -21.21 -10.51 20.69
N LYS A 340 -21.05 -9.18 20.76
CA LYS A 340 -21.38 -8.36 21.94
C LYS A 340 -22.85 -7.99 22.01
N LYS A 341 -23.57 -8.02 20.88
CA LYS A 341 -24.99 -7.63 20.75
C LYS A 341 -25.32 -6.29 21.39
N ARG A 342 -24.42 -5.31 21.25
CA ARG A 342 -24.59 -3.94 21.76
C ARG A 342 -25.63 -3.17 20.96
N ILE A 343 -25.76 -3.50 19.68
CA ILE A 343 -26.65 -2.84 18.72
C ILE A 343 -27.19 -3.87 17.73
N THR A 344 -28.43 -3.71 17.26
CA THR A 344 -28.97 -4.59 16.23
C THR A 344 -28.42 -4.23 14.85
N LEU A 345 -28.47 -5.17 13.91
CA LEU A 345 -28.05 -4.88 12.53
C LEU A 345 -28.90 -3.76 11.90
N SER A 346 -30.21 -3.73 12.17
CA SER A 346 -31.08 -2.66 11.67
C SER A 346 -30.69 -1.30 12.20
N ASP A 347 -30.39 -1.19 13.49
CA ASP A 347 -29.99 0.08 14.10
C ASP A 347 -28.63 0.53 13.57
N ALA A 348 -27.67 -0.38 13.41
CA ALA A 348 -26.37 -0.07 12.84
C ALA A 348 -26.47 0.46 11.40
N LEU A 349 -27.31 -0.17 10.56
CA LEU A 349 -27.56 0.29 9.19
C LEU A 349 -28.31 1.62 9.16
N GLN A 350 -29.22 1.87 10.11
CA GLN A 350 -29.91 3.15 10.23
C GLN A 350 -28.93 4.29 10.58
N ILE A 351 -28.01 4.05 11.52
CA ILE A 351 -26.97 5.02 11.88
C ILE A 351 -26.08 5.32 10.67
N GLU A 352 -25.63 4.28 9.97
CA GLU A 352 -24.81 4.41 8.77
C GLU A 352 -25.51 5.23 7.68
N ASN A 353 -26.78 4.92 7.38
CA ASN A 353 -27.57 5.67 6.40
C ASN A 353 -27.77 7.13 6.83
N SER A 354 -27.96 7.40 8.12
CA SER A 354 -28.06 8.77 8.64
C SER A 354 -26.77 9.56 8.39
N LEU A 355 -25.60 8.93 8.56
CA LEU A 355 -24.31 9.56 8.26
C LEU A 355 -24.11 9.81 6.75
N VAL A 356 -24.57 8.87 5.90
CA VAL A 356 -24.60 9.04 4.44
C VAL A 356 -25.45 10.24 4.05
N GLU A 357 -26.68 10.34 4.56
CA GLU A 357 -27.59 11.44 4.26
C GLU A 357 -27.07 12.79 4.75
N MET A 358 -26.50 12.83 5.96
CA MET A 358 -25.84 14.02 6.51
C MET A 358 -24.68 14.47 5.60
N THR A 359 -23.88 13.53 5.12
CA THR A 359 -22.73 13.81 4.24
C THR A 359 -23.19 14.39 2.90
N GLU A 360 -24.19 13.78 2.25
CA GLU A 360 -24.76 14.29 1.00
C GLU A 360 -25.40 15.67 1.18
N GLU A 361 -26.05 15.91 2.32
CA GLU A 361 -26.62 17.22 2.66
C GLU A 361 -25.54 18.30 2.76
N VAL A 362 -24.46 18.04 3.50
CA VAL A 362 -23.33 18.97 3.64
C VAL A 362 -22.68 19.26 2.29
N GLU A 363 -22.43 18.24 1.48
CA GLU A 363 -21.87 18.43 0.12
C GLU A 363 -22.77 19.27 -0.77
N ARG A 364 -24.08 19.00 -0.75
CA ARG A 364 -25.06 19.77 -1.53
C ARG A 364 -25.08 21.23 -1.09
N LEU A 365 -25.07 21.50 0.22
CA LEU A 365 -25.03 22.87 0.73
C LEU A 365 -23.71 23.56 0.35
N ARG A 366 -22.59 22.86 0.49
CA ARG A 366 -21.25 23.36 0.16
C ARG A 366 -21.11 23.72 -1.32
N ARG A 367 -21.52 22.84 -2.24
CA ARG A 367 -21.47 23.08 -3.69
C ARG A 367 -22.36 24.25 -4.13
N ASN A 368 -23.46 24.51 -3.42
CA ASN A 368 -24.40 25.57 -3.73
C ASN A 368 -24.16 26.88 -2.97
N LEU A 369 -23.14 26.95 -2.11
CA LEU A 369 -22.83 28.16 -1.36
C LEU A 369 -22.41 29.29 -2.30
N ASP A 370 -23.09 30.43 -2.32
CA ASP A 370 -22.59 31.59 -3.05
C ASP A 370 -21.58 32.37 -2.20
N LEU A 371 -20.34 32.50 -2.68
CA LEU A 371 -19.26 33.10 -1.90
C LEU A 371 -19.41 34.62 -1.75
N GLU A 372 -19.99 35.33 -2.71
CA GLU A 372 -20.26 36.76 -2.57
C GLU A 372 -21.36 37.02 -1.53
N SER A 373 -22.44 36.25 -1.55
CA SER A 373 -23.48 36.31 -0.51
C SER A 373 -22.90 35.96 0.87
N ALA A 374 -22.08 34.92 0.96
CA ALA A 374 -21.40 34.52 2.19
C ALA A 374 -20.49 35.62 2.73
N LYS A 375 -19.74 36.31 1.86
CA LYS A 375 -18.92 37.47 2.22
C LYS A 375 -19.75 38.61 2.80
N LEU A 376 -20.86 38.98 2.14
CA LEU A 376 -21.75 40.03 2.67
C LEU A 376 -22.31 39.65 4.05
N GLU A 377 -22.65 38.39 4.25
CA GLU A 377 -23.10 37.90 5.54
C GLU A 377 -21.99 37.94 6.60
N CYS A 378 -20.77 37.48 6.29
CA CYS A 378 -19.61 37.57 7.19
C CYS A 378 -19.36 39.03 7.65
N MET A 379 -19.41 39.97 6.72
CA MET A 379 -19.27 41.40 7.01
C MET A 379 -20.38 41.90 7.94
N SER A 380 -21.63 41.49 7.69
CA SER A 380 -22.77 41.83 8.55
C SER A 380 -22.62 41.26 9.96
N LEU A 381 -22.23 39.99 10.08
CA LEU A 381 -22.02 39.31 11.37
C LEU A 381 -20.89 40.00 12.17
N SER A 382 -19.78 40.34 11.52
CA SER A 382 -18.67 41.09 12.12
C SER A 382 -19.11 42.48 12.63
N ALA A 383 -19.86 43.22 11.81
CA ALA A 383 -20.37 44.54 12.15
C ALA A 383 -21.35 44.49 13.33
N GLU A 384 -22.21 43.45 13.40
CA GLU A 384 -23.12 43.26 14.52
C GLU A 384 -22.37 42.89 15.80
N PHE A 385 -21.39 41.98 15.73
CA PHE A 385 -20.58 41.58 16.88
C PHE A 385 -19.85 42.78 17.50
N SER A 386 -19.34 43.67 16.66
CA SER A 386 -18.66 44.90 17.08
C SER A 386 -19.54 45.82 17.94
N ARG A 387 -20.88 45.73 17.84
CA ARG A 387 -21.80 46.49 18.70
C ARG A 387 -21.89 45.94 20.12
N TYR A 388 -21.62 44.64 20.29
CA TYR A 388 -21.65 43.97 21.58
C TYR A 388 -20.30 44.00 22.30
N ALA A 389 -19.21 44.10 21.53
CA ALA A 389 -17.84 44.19 22.03
C ALA A 389 -17.63 45.51 22.80
N SER A 390 -17.38 45.40 24.11
CA SER A 390 -17.16 46.57 24.96
C SER A 390 -15.69 47.01 25.00
N GLY A 391 -14.74 46.08 24.77
CA GLY A 391 -13.30 46.31 24.94
C GLY A 391 -12.91 46.72 26.38
N GLY A 392 -11.63 46.62 26.73
CA GLY A 392 -11.02 47.31 27.88
C GLY A 392 -11.47 46.91 29.29
N ASN A 393 -12.33 45.90 29.44
CA ASN A 393 -12.89 45.51 30.75
C ASN A 393 -12.08 44.40 31.45
N VAL A 394 -11.14 43.75 30.76
CA VAL A 394 -10.28 42.67 31.28
C VAL A 394 -8.82 42.95 30.93
N LYS A 395 -7.90 42.78 31.88
CA LYS A 395 -6.45 42.88 31.63
C LYS A 395 -5.96 41.68 30.80
N GLY A 396 -5.53 41.91 29.57
CA GLY A 396 -4.94 40.92 28.68
C GLY A 396 -5.14 41.29 27.22
N ASP A 397 -4.28 40.79 26.33
CA ASP A 397 -4.44 40.92 24.87
C ASP A 397 -5.16 39.68 24.31
N VAL A 398 -5.69 39.75 23.09
CA VAL A 398 -6.39 38.65 22.40
C VAL A 398 -5.57 37.36 22.36
N SER A 399 -4.24 37.48 22.30
CA SER A 399 -3.29 36.36 22.35
C SER A 399 -3.35 35.54 23.64
N SER A 400 -3.91 36.09 24.72
CA SER A 400 -4.14 35.37 25.99
C SER A 400 -5.46 34.59 26.03
N VAL A 401 -6.35 34.86 25.07
CA VAL A 401 -7.69 34.25 24.96
C VAL A 401 -7.73 33.20 23.86
N ILE A 402 -6.94 33.39 22.79
CA ILE A 402 -6.93 32.57 21.58
C ILE A 402 -5.49 32.13 21.32
N ASP A 403 -5.21 30.87 21.61
CA ASP A 403 -3.97 30.23 21.21
C ASP A 403 -4.12 29.56 19.83
N SER A 404 -3.03 28.99 19.30
CA SER A 404 -3.05 28.28 18.03
C SER A 404 -3.98 27.07 18.03
N SER A 405 -4.28 26.51 19.20
CA SER A 405 -5.17 25.36 19.35
C SER A 405 -6.65 25.75 19.32
N ALA A 406 -7.00 27.02 19.56
CA ALA A 406 -8.38 27.51 19.64
C ALA A 406 -9.19 27.21 18.37
N LEU A 407 -8.55 27.27 17.20
CA LEU A 407 -9.17 27.00 15.90
C LEU A 407 -9.21 25.50 15.53
N LEU A 408 -8.76 24.61 16.41
CA LEU A 408 -8.92 23.17 16.21
C LEU A 408 -10.41 22.81 16.25
N MET A 409 -10.86 22.11 15.22
CA MET A 409 -12.23 21.61 15.07
C MET A 409 -12.73 20.88 16.33
N ASN A 410 -11.86 20.17 17.05
CA ASN A 410 -12.21 19.48 18.30
C ASN A 410 -12.82 20.41 19.36
N ASN A 411 -12.39 21.68 19.40
CA ASN A 411 -12.97 22.65 20.33
C ASN A 411 -14.39 23.06 19.94
N PHE A 412 -14.73 23.01 18.65
CA PHE A 412 -16.07 23.36 18.14
C PHE A 412 -17.10 22.25 18.37
N PHE A 413 -16.67 21.02 18.67
CA PHE A 413 -17.57 19.98 19.17
C PHE A 413 -18.10 20.29 20.58
N ASP A 414 -17.34 21.06 21.37
CA ASP A 414 -17.76 21.45 22.72
C ASP A 414 -18.52 22.78 22.69
N ASN A 415 -19.84 22.72 22.86
CA ASN A 415 -20.69 23.91 22.98
C ASN A 415 -20.26 24.87 24.11
N SER A 416 -19.55 24.38 25.13
CA SER A 416 -19.01 25.18 26.22
C SER A 416 -17.87 26.09 25.76
N PHE A 417 -17.06 25.63 24.79
CA PHE A 417 -15.94 26.38 24.24
C PHE A 417 -16.44 27.66 23.56
N LEU A 418 -17.36 27.56 22.60
CA LEU A 418 -17.92 28.71 21.90
C LEU A 418 -18.59 29.69 22.86
N SER A 419 -19.28 29.19 23.89
CA SER A 419 -19.88 30.02 24.93
C SER A 419 -18.83 30.85 25.67
N SER A 420 -17.71 30.21 26.05
CA SER A 420 -16.61 30.88 26.74
C SER A 420 -15.87 31.87 25.83
N LEU A 421 -15.68 31.49 24.56
CA LEU A 421 -14.96 32.28 23.56
C LEU A 421 -15.67 33.60 23.30
N VAL A 422 -16.99 33.56 23.10
CA VAL A 422 -17.83 34.76 22.90
C VAL A 422 -17.73 35.73 24.08
N ILE A 423 -17.81 35.23 25.31
CA ILE A 423 -17.74 36.07 26.52
C ILE A 423 -16.37 36.73 26.63
N LYS A 424 -15.30 35.97 26.39
CA LYS A 424 -13.92 36.49 26.47
C LYS A 424 -13.63 37.50 25.35
N LEU A 425 -13.98 37.18 24.11
CA LEU A 425 -13.80 38.06 22.94
C LEU A 425 -14.52 39.40 23.10
N ARG A 426 -15.68 39.41 23.75
CA ARG A 426 -16.43 40.64 24.03
C ARG A 426 -15.69 41.59 24.99
N GLN A 427 -14.93 41.04 25.92
CA GLN A 427 -14.36 41.76 27.07
C GLN A 427 -12.89 42.16 26.87
N VAL A 428 -12.15 41.41 26.06
CA VAL A 428 -10.70 41.60 25.83
C VAL A 428 -10.44 42.70 24.79
N ASP A 429 -9.33 43.42 24.96
CA ASP A 429 -8.83 44.32 23.92
C ASP A 429 -8.36 43.52 22.69
N GLY A 430 -8.66 44.00 21.48
CA GLY A 430 -8.38 43.27 20.24
C GLY A 430 -9.43 42.23 19.85
N GLY A 431 -10.42 41.95 20.70
CA GLY A 431 -11.39 40.87 20.47
C GLY A 431 -12.31 41.11 19.27
N LYS A 432 -12.69 42.38 19.02
CA LYS A 432 -13.48 42.75 17.83
C LYS A 432 -12.66 42.65 16.55
N GLU A 433 -11.38 43.07 16.59
CA GLU A 433 -10.45 42.99 15.46
C GLU A 433 -10.18 41.52 15.10
N TRP A 434 -10.04 40.66 16.11
CA TRP A 434 -9.90 39.23 15.90
C TRP A 434 -11.14 38.61 15.27
N PHE A 435 -12.34 38.92 15.78
CA PHE A 435 -13.58 38.36 15.22
C PHE A 435 -13.80 38.85 13.78
N ASP A 436 -13.50 40.12 13.49
CA ASP A 436 -13.52 40.64 12.13
C ASP A 436 -12.54 39.90 11.21
N ALA A 437 -11.30 39.70 11.68
CA ALA A 437 -10.30 38.94 10.94
C ALA A 437 -10.76 37.49 10.72
N TYR A 438 -11.30 36.81 11.73
CA TYR A 438 -11.86 35.46 11.62
C TYR A 438 -12.97 35.38 10.57
N MET A 439 -13.90 36.34 10.54
CA MET A 439 -15.02 36.31 9.59
C MET A 439 -14.63 36.70 8.16
N ASN A 440 -13.64 37.59 7.97
CA ASN A 440 -13.41 38.28 6.70
C ASN A 440 -12.03 38.07 6.06
N SER A 441 -11.09 37.36 6.68
CA SER A 441 -9.74 37.17 6.10
C SER A 441 -9.71 36.28 4.86
N TRP A 442 -10.51 35.22 4.82
CA TRP A 442 -10.59 34.24 3.73
C TRP A 442 -10.83 34.83 2.32
N HIS A 443 -11.50 35.97 2.20
CA HIS A 443 -11.80 36.58 0.90
C HIS A 443 -10.86 37.73 0.49
N LYS A 444 -9.91 38.14 1.35
CA LYS A 444 -9.06 39.32 1.10
C LYS A 444 -8.14 39.15 -0.10
N ASN A 445 -7.77 37.91 -0.40
CA ASN A 445 -6.85 37.56 -1.48
C ASN A 445 -7.55 37.30 -2.83
N PHE A 446 -8.88 37.45 -2.89
CA PHE A 446 -9.66 37.17 -4.09
C PHE A 446 -10.16 38.47 -4.73
N THR A 447 -9.88 38.65 -6.02
CA THR A 447 -10.38 39.80 -6.80
C THR A 447 -11.82 39.58 -7.28
N ASN A 448 -12.17 38.34 -7.62
CA ASN A 448 -13.53 37.90 -7.90
C ASN A 448 -13.72 36.51 -7.25
N LEU A 449 -14.65 36.39 -6.31
CA LEU A 449 -14.88 35.12 -5.58
C LEU A 449 -15.61 34.09 -6.44
N ASN A 450 -16.25 34.54 -7.52
CA ASN A 450 -17.10 33.72 -8.36
C ASN A 450 -16.58 33.56 -9.80
N GLU A 451 -15.29 33.77 -10.05
CA GLU A 451 -14.74 33.63 -11.41
C GLU A 451 -13.38 32.94 -11.36
N TYR A 452 -13.33 31.70 -11.87
CA TYR A 452 -12.09 31.01 -12.13
C TYR A 452 -11.77 31.04 -13.62
N ARG A 453 -10.51 31.32 -13.94
CA ARG A 453 -9.91 31.11 -15.27
C ARG A 453 -8.67 30.26 -15.07
N GLU A 454 -8.70 28.99 -15.49
CA GLU A 454 -7.45 28.23 -15.63
C GLU A 454 -6.77 28.72 -16.90
N LEU A 455 -5.60 29.32 -16.76
CA LEU A 455 -4.75 29.70 -17.87
C LEU A 455 -3.74 28.58 -18.13
N ASP A 456 -3.39 28.34 -19.39
CA ASP A 456 -2.26 27.49 -19.75
C ASP A 456 -0.93 28.18 -19.43
N ASP A 457 0.16 27.46 -19.65
CA ASP A 457 1.53 27.99 -19.45
C ASP A 457 1.83 29.19 -20.38
N ASN A 458 0.99 29.46 -21.38
CA ASN A 458 1.08 30.58 -22.33
C ASN A 458 0.08 31.71 -22.02
N GLY A 459 -0.72 31.60 -20.96
CA GLY A 459 -1.74 32.58 -20.61
C GLY A 459 -3.06 32.49 -21.39
N GLU A 460 -3.28 31.41 -22.16
CA GLU A 460 -4.54 31.12 -22.86
C GLU A 460 -5.55 30.41 -21.95
N LEU A 461 -6.83 30.74 -22.12
CA LEU A 461 -7.93 30.23 -21.32
C LEU A 461 -8.16 28.72 -21.59
N ILE A 462 -7.77 27.84 -20.66
CA ILE A 462 -8.02 26.40 -20.77
C ILE A 462 -9.43 26.04 -20.30
N LEU A 463 -10.01 26.74 -19.32
CA LEU A 463 -11.31 26.41 -18.73
C LEU A 463 -12.22 27.64 -18.57
N GLU A 464 -13.39 27.58 -19.23
CA GLU A 464 -14.62 28.24 -18.79
C GLU A 464 -15.44 27.17 -18.05
N GLY A 465 -15.60 27.35 -16.74
CA GLY A 465 -16.36 26.47 -15.85
C GLY A 465 -17.02 27.28 -14.74
N PRO A 466 -17.88 26.65 -13.91
CA PRO A 466 -18.48 27.36 -12.78
C PRO A 466 -17.39 27.94 -11.88
N ALA A 467 -17.60 29.17 -11.41
CA ALA A 467 -16.91 29.84 -10.32
C ALA A 467 -16.18 28.92 -9.31
N LEU A 468 -14.87 28.68 -9.46
CA LEU A 468 -14.06 27.96 -8.46
C LEU A 468 -13.17 28.95 -7.70
N ALA A 469 -13.31 29.00 -6.39
CA ALA A 469 -12.44 29.78 -5.54
C ALA A 469 -11.24 28.94 -5.10
N GLY A 470 -10.04 29.35 -5.48
CA GLY A 470 -8.85 28.49 -5.34
C GLY A 470 -8.66 27.63 -6.59
N SER A 471 -7.41 27.38 -6.92
CA SER A 471 -6.96 26.94 -8.25
C SER A 471 -7.55 25.62 -8.79
N ASN A 472 -8.28 24.85 -7.97
CA ASN A 472 -8.87 23.57 -8.34
C ASN A 472 -10.12 23.21 -7.50
N LEU A 473 -10.84 22.15 -7.91
CA LEU A 473 -12.07 21.67 -7.26
C LEU A 473 -11.89 21.32 -5.77
N TYR A 474 -10.76 20.73 -5.40
CA TYR A 474 -10.49 20.35 -4.01
C TYR A 474 -10.29 21.60 -3.14
N THR A 475 -9.50 22.56 -3.61
CA THR A 475 -9.27 23.81 -2.87
C THR A 475 -10.55 24.64 -2.72
N ASP A 476 -11.38 24.71 -3.76
CA ASP A 476 -12.69 25.36 -3.71
C ASP A 476 -13.64 24.66 -2.74
N SER A 477 -13.60 23.33 -2.75
CA SER A 477 -14.37 22.53 -1.79
C SER A 477 -14.02 22.88 -0.35
N LEU A 478 -12.73 22.89 -0.02
CA LEU A 478 -12.30 23.19 1.33
C LEU A 478 -12.53 24.64 1.75
N LEU A 479 -12.36 25.61 0.83
CA LEU A 479 -12.68 27.00 1.12
C LEU A 479 -14.17 27.17 1.45
N ARG A 480 -15.06 26.59 0.62
CA ARG A 480 -16.51 26.65 0.89
C ARG A 480 -16.86 26.02 2.22
N LEU A 481 -16.22 24.90 2.58
CA LEU A 481 -16.43 24.26 3.86
C LEU A 481 -15.97 25.12 5.05
N ASP A 482 -14.80 25.75 4.94
CA ASP A 482 -14.28 26.67 5.94
C ASP A 482 -15.21 27.89 6.12
N VAL A 483 -15.73 28.44 5.03
CA VAL A 483 -16.71 29.53 5.06
C VAL A 483 -18.04 29.09 5.69
N MET A 484 -18.55 27.90 5.39
CA MET A 484 -19.75 27.36 6.05
C MET A 484 -19.57 27.26 7.56
N MET A 485 -18.39 26.82 8.01
CA MET A 485 -18.08 26.75 9.44
C MET A 485 -18.02 28.12 10.10
N LYS A 486 -17.42 29.11 9.43
CA LYS A 486 -17.35 30.50 9.92
C LYS A 486 -18.73 31.14 10.03
N LEU A 487 -19.56 31.02 9.00
CA LEU A 487 -20.94 31.51 9.03
C LEU A 487 -21.73 30.89 10.18
N THR A 488 -21.66 29.57 10.32
CA THR A 488 -22.36 28.83 11.38
C THR A 488 -21.88 29.27 12.76
N THR A 489 -20.56 29.37 12.94
CA THR A 489 -19.95 29.83 14.20
C THR A 489 -20.34 31.27 14.51
N GLY A 490 -20.23 32.19 13.54
CA GLY A 490 -20.60 33.60 13.71
C GLY A 490 -22.07 33.79 14.09
N ARG A 491 -22.98 33.04 13.45
CA ARG A 491 -24.40 33.00 13.80
C ARG A 491 -24.63 32.49 15.23
N ILE A 492 -23.95 31.42 15.65
CA ILE A 492 -24.02 30.90 17.03
C ILE A 492 -23.54 31.97 18.02
N MET A 493 -22.40 32.60 17.73
CA MET A 493 -21.81 33.61 18.59
C MET A 493 -22.76 34.80 18.80
N LEU A 494 -23.36 35.33 17.73
CA LEU A 494 -24.34 36.41 17.82
C LEU A 494 -25.65 35.98 18.46
N ALA A 495 -26.16 34.79 18.14
CA ALA A 495 -27.39 34.26 18.73
C ALA A 495 -27.28 34.15 20.25
N ARG A 496 -26.08 33.83 20.77
CA ARG A 496 -25.81 33.85 22.21
C ARG A 496 -25.82 35.25 22.81
N LEU A 497 -25.35 36.26 22.07
CA LEU A 497 -25.30 37.65 22.52
C LEU A 497 -26.66 38.34 22.49
N ASN A 498 -27.46 38.07 21.46
CA ASN A 498 -28.80 38.66 21.30
C ASN A 498 -29.92 37.83 21.93
N GLY A 499 -29.64 36.61 22.39
CA GLY A 499 -30.60 35.72 23.05
C GLY A 499 -31.55 35.00 22.09
N ASN A 500 -31.25 34.93 20.80
CA ASN A 500 -32.08 34.24 19.80
C ASN A 500 -31.90 32.71 19.87
N VAL A 501 -32.70 32.07 20.71
CA VAL A 501 -32.63 30.62 20.97
C VAL A 501 -32.91 29.80 19.71
N SER A 502 -33.82 30.23 18.82
CA SER A 502 -34.15 29.47 17.60
C SER A 502 -32.95 29.36 16.66
N VAL A 503 -32.31 30.49 16.37
CA VAL A 503 -31.11 30.54 15.51
C VAL A 503 -29.96 29.76 16.16
N LEU A 504 -29.82 29.86 17.49
CA LEU A 504 -28.81 29.13 18.24
C LEU A 504 -28.98 27.61 18.07
N THR A 505 -30.17 27.07 18.34
CA THR A 505 -30.43 25.62 18.27
C THR A 505 -30.25 25.08 16.85
N GLU A 506 -30.73 25.80 15.83
CA GLU A 506 -30.57 25.42 14.43
C GLU A 506 -29.08 25.35 14.04
N ASN A 507 -28.31 26.40 14.33
CA ASN A 507 -26.91 26.46 13.91
C ASN A 507 -26.02 25.52 14.73
N ILE A 508 -26.36 25.18 15.98
CA ILE A 508 -25.66 24.12 16.72
C ILE A 508 -25.81 22.78 15.98
N SER A 509 -27.01 22.44 15.52
CA SER A 509 -27.23 21.21 14.74
C SER A 509 -26.45 21.22 13.43
N VAL A 510 -26.40 22.37 12.73
CA VAL A 510 -25.58 22.52 11.52
C VAL A 510 -24.09 22.36 11.82
N LEU A 511 -23.60 22.97 12.90
CA LEU A 511 -22.20 22.86 13.32
C LEU A 511 -21.82 21.41 13.62
N GLU A 512 -22.67 20.67 14.32
CA GLU A 512 -22.46 19.23 14.57
C GLU A 512 -22.35 18.43 13.28
N LYS A 513 -23.21 18.70 12.27
CA LYS A 513 -23.11 18.05 10.95
C LYS A 513 -21.79 18.37 10.26
N LEU A 514 -21.36 19.64 10.26
CA LEU A 514 -20.11 20.06 9.62
C LEU A 514 -18.89 19.46 10.30
N CYS A 515 -18.85 19.47 11.63
CA CYS A 515 -17.77 18.84 12.40
C CYS A 515 -17.71 17.32 12.12
N ASN A 516 -18.85 16.63 12.07
CA ASN A 516 -18.91 15.22 11.70
C ASN A 516 -18.45 14.97 10.26
N TYR A 517 -18.78 15.85 9.31
CA TYR A 517 -18.31 15.75 7.93
C TYR A 517 -16.78 15.87 7.84
N ILE A 518 -16.17 16.80 8.58
CA ILE A 518 -14.72 17.00 8.59
C ILE A 518 -13.97 15.75 9.10
N LEU A 519 -14.54 14.99 10.04
CA LEU A 519 -13.94 13.74 10.54
C LEU A 519 -13.71 12.68 9.45
N PHE A 520 -14.50 12.69 8.38
CA PHE A 520 -14.42 11.74 7.27
C PHE A 520 -13.81 12.35 6.00
N MET A 521 -13.29 13.58 6.10
CA MET A 521 -12.83 14.32 4.93
C MET A 521 -11.67 13.66 4.23
N ASP A 522 -10.65 13.22 4.98
CA ASP A 522 -9.43 12.62 4.42
C ASP A 522 -9.72 11.29 3.74
N GLN A 523 -10.72 10.54 4.22
CA GLN A 523 -11.13 9.26 3.63
C GLN A 523 -11.82 9.46 2.27
N ARG A 524 -12.36 10.65 2.00
CA ARG A 524 -13.21 10.94 0.84
C ARG A 524 -12.62 11.96 -0.12
N ASN A 525 -11.60 12.69 0.32
CA ASN A 525 -10.99 13.76 -0.45
C ASN A 525 -9.47 13.62 -0.46
N MET A 526 -8.85 14.14 -1.51
CA MET A 526 -7.42 14.22 -1.65
C MET A 526 -7.14 15.40 -2.59
N GLY A 527 -6.24 16.27 -2.16
CA GLY A 527 -5.78 17.38 -2.97
C GLY A 527 -5.09 16.94 -4.26
N LEU A 528 -4.65 17.94 -5.01
CA LEU A 528 -3.91 17.73 -6.24
C LEU A 528 -2.66 16.89 -6.00
N PHE A 529 -2.54 15.77 -6.72
CA PHE A 529 -1.40 14.87 -6.61
C PHE A 529 -0.84 14.44 -7.98
N PRO A 530 0.48 14.57 -8.20
CA PRO A 530 1.43 15.30 -7.36
C PRO A 530 1.06 16.79 -7.25
N ALA A 531 1.35 17.39 -6.10
CA ALA A 531 1.10 18.82 -5.89
C ALA A 531 2.00 19.65 -6.83
N ASN A 532 1.47 20.79 -7.30
CA ASN A 532 2.23 21.72 -8.15
C ASN A 532 3.35 22.40 -7.34
N ASN A 533 4.42 22.79 -8.02
CA ASN A 533 5.48 23.63 -7.43
C ASN A 533 5.34 25.05 -7.97
N GLY A 534 4.60 25.90 -7.27
CA GLY A 534 4.22 27.22 -7.78
C GLY A 534 3.34 27.10 -9.03
N SER A 535 3.78 27.70 -10.15
CA SER A 535 3.10 27.59 -11.44
C SER A 535 3.44 26.29 -12.19
N GLU A 536 4.49 25.57 -11.80
CA GLU A 536 4.92 24.35 -12.50
C GLU A 536 4.01 23.18 -12.11
N ARG A 537 3.32 22.63 -13.11
CA ARG A 537 2.50 21.42 -12.94
C ARG A 537 3.37 20.21 -12.74
N LYS A 538 2.95 19.30 -11.86
CA LYS A 538 3.61 18.01 -11.63
C LYS A 538 2.68 16.86 -11.95
N TYR A 539 3.24 15.82 -12.54
CA TYR A 539 2.55 14.60 -12.91
C TYR A 539 3.24 13.41 -12.26
N ILE A 540 2.51 12.31 -12.09
CA ILE A 540 3.07 11.05 -11.62
C ILE A 540 4.26 10.71 -12.54
N PRO A 541 5.47 10.50 -12.00
CA PRO A 541 6.63 10.23 -12.83
C PRO A 541 6.50 8.96 -13.67
N GLU A 542 7.34 8.85 -14.70
CA GLU A 542 7.54 7.58 -15.39
C GLU A 542 7.87 6.47 -14.38
N ASP A 543 7.38 5.26 -14.67
CA ASP A 543 7.55 4.08 -13.82
C ASP A 543 6.93 4.16 -12.41
N CYS A 544 6.09 5.16 -12.13
CA CYS A 544 5.38 5.33 -10.86
C CYS A 544 3.87 5.24 -11.05
N TYR A 545 3.18 4.70 -10.03
CA TYR A 545 1.74 4.50 -10.06
C TYR A 545 1.10 4.95 -8.74
N PHE A 546 -0.11 5.51 -8.80
CA PHE A 546 -0.88 5.81 -7.61
C PHE A 546 -1.84 4.67 -7.29
N MET A 547 -1.81 4.20 -6.04
CA MET A 547 -2.47 2.96 -5.63
C MET A 547 -3.34 3.14 -4.40
N MET A 548 -4.43 2.39 -4.39
CA MET A 548 -5.64 2.89 -3.77
C MET A 548 -6.57 1.69 -3.50
N GLY A 549 -7.16 1.60 -2.31
CA GLY A 549 -8.05 0.49 -1.94
C GLY A 549 -9.45 0.65 -2.52
N ASP A 550 -10.17 -0.46 -2.75
CA ASP A 550 -11.55 -0.39 -3.24
C ASP A 550 -12.54 0.10 -2.16
N ASN A 551 -12.20 -0.14 -0.88
CA ASN A 551 -12.91 0.41 0.27
C ASN A 551 -12.12 1.59 0.86
N ARG A 552 -12.50 2.81 0.46
CA ARG A 552 -11.76 4.05 0.80
C ARG A 552 -11.82 4.46 2.26
N TYR A 553 -12.87 4.06 2.95
CA TYR A 553 -13.08 4.39 4.36
C TYR A 553 -12.20 3.54 5.28
N ASN A 554 -11.99 2.27 4.92
CA ASN A 554 -11.18 1.32 5.68
C ASN A 554 -9.85 0.97 4.97
N SER A 555 -9.24 1.97 4.31
CA SER A 555 -7.99 1.78 3.57
C SER A 555 -6.97 2.87 3.88
N LEU A 556 -5.95 2.52 4.66
CA LEU A 556 -4.67 3.23 4.67
C LEU A 556 -3.91 2.88 3.37
N ASP A 557 -4.37 3.46 2.27
CA ASP A 557 -3.71 3.40 0.96
C ASP A 557 -2.77 4.58 0.75
N MET A 558 -2.29 4.77 -0.47
CA MET A 558 -1.23 5.73 -0.77
C MET A 558 -1.67 7.18 -0.71
N ARG A 559 -2.87 7.48 -0.20
CA ARG A 559 -3.29 8.82 0.22
C ARG A 559 -2.79 9.19 1.61
N HIS A 560 -2.61 8.21 2.47
CA HIS A 560 -2.51 8.42 3.91
C HIS A 560 -1.10 8.12 4.44
N SER A 561 -0.70 8.80 5.50
CA SER A 561 0.39 8.38 6.36
C SER A 561 -0.13 7.76 7.66
N TYR A 562 0.80 7.16 8.42
CA TYR A 562 0.52 6.64 9.75
C TYR A 562 0.57 7.71 10.85
N GLU A 563 0.90 8.95 10.49
CA GLU A 563 1.01 10.08 11.40
C GLU A 563 -0.08 11.11 11.08
N HIS A 564 -0.61 11.74 12.11
CA HIS A 564 -1.58 12.82 11.95
C HIS A 564 -0.88 14.15 12.17
N THR A 565 -1.16 15.10 11.29
CA THR A 565 -0.64 16.47 11.33
C THR A 565 -1.80 17.44 11.31
N GLU A 566 -1.66 18.54 12.05
CA GLU A 566 -2.65 19.60 12.05
C GLU A 566 -2.58 20.37 10.71
N LYS A 567 -3.71 20.45 10.01
CA LYS A 567 -3.84 21.22 8.75
C LYS A 567 -5.03 22.17 8.80
N PRO A 568 -4.92 23.38 8.23
CA PRO A 568 -6.08 24.24 8.00
C PRO A 568 -7.02 23.59 6.97
N LEU A 569 -8.31 23.89 7.06
CA LEU A 569 -9.26 23.58 5.99
C LEU A 569 -8.87 24.32 4.71
N SER A 570 -8.64 25.62 4.81
CA SER A 570 -8.28 26.46 3.67
C SER A 570 -6.92 27.12 3.88
N GLU A 571 -6.01 26.93 2.92
CA GLU A 571 -4.72 27.63 2.90
C GLU A 571 -4.86 29.13 2.57
N PHE A 572 -6.01 29.54 2.02
CA PHE A 572 -6.28 30.94 1.67
C PHE A 572 -6.77 31.77 2.86
N ASP A 573 -7.01 31.13 4.01
CA ASP A 573 -7.51 31.78 5.21
C ASP A 573 -6.56 31.61 6.39
N GLU A 574 -6.05 32.74 6.90
CA GLU A 574 -5.16 32.78 8.05
C GLU A 574 -5.84 32.27 9.32
N TYR A 575 -7.16 32.46 9.43
CA TYR A 575 -7.97 32.05 10.57
C TYR A 575 -8.81 30.81 10.26
N SER A 576 -8.30 29.94 9.38
CA SER A 576 -9.02 28.74 8.96
C SER A 576 -9.15 27.77 10.11
N ILE A 577 -10.27 27.07 10.15
CA ILE A 577 -10.45 25.96 11.10
C ILE A 577 -9.46 24.87 10.78
N ARG A 578 -8.90 24.27 11.83
CA ARG A 578 -7.85 23.28 11.71
C ARG A 578 -8.33 21.91 12.13
N TYR A 579 -7.85 20.89 11.47
CA TYR A 579 -8.20 19.51 11.79
C TYR A 579 -6.98 18.60 11.70
N MET A 580 -7.05 17.44 12.34
CA MET A 580 -5.98 16.46 12.31
C MET A 580 -6.10 15.61 11.04
N SER A 581 -5.23 15.89 10.08
CA SER A 581 -5.19 15.20 8.80
C SER A 581 -4.06 14.18 8.76
N ASN A 582 -4.30 13.02 8.14
CA ASN A 582 -3.26 12.06 7.78
C ASN A 582 -3.03 11.98 6.28
N LEU A 583 -3.53 12.93 5.48
CA LEU A 583 -3.27 12.98 4.05
C LEU A 583 -1.81 13.33 3.77
N GLU A 584 -1.11 12.37 3.19
CA GLU A 584 0.26 12.48 2.69
C GLU A 584 0.39 11.58 1.44
N PRO A 585 -0.23 12.00 0.32
CA PRO A 585 -0.30 11.15 -0.85
C PRO A 585 1.09 10.89 -1.45
N GLN A 586 1.31 9.66 -1.92
CA GLN A 586 2.58 9.20 -2.50
C GLN A 586 2.36 8.23 -3.66
N TYR A 587 3.30 8.19 -4.59
CA TYR A 587 3.29 7.21 -5.68
C TYR A 587 4.21 6.03 -5.35
N VAL A 588 3.93 4.88 -5.98
CA VAL A 588 4.70 3.65 -5.84
C VAL A 588 5.47 3.41 -7.12
N HIS A 589 6.80 3.40 -7.02
CA HIS A 589 7.66 3.02 -8.13
C HIS A 589 7.49 1.53 -8.48
N ARG A 590 7.49 1.20 -9.78
CA ARG A 590 7.31 -0.17 -10.31
C ARG A 590 8.20 -1.22 -9.65
N SER A 591 9.39 -0.83 -9.21
CA SER A 591 10.34 -1.75 -8.57
C SER A 591 9.90 -2.27 -7.20
N ARG A 592 8.87 -1.66 -6.59
CA ARG A 592 8.22 -2.13 -5.36
C ARG A 592 7.04 -3.05 -5.65
N ILE A 593 6.55 -3.10 -6.89
CA ILE A 593 5.43 -3.95 -7.28
C ILE A 593 5.95 -5.39 -7.43
N LEU A 594 5.33 -6.31 -6.70
CA LEU A 594 5.67 -7.73 -6.71
C LEU A 594 4.95 -8.47 -7.84
N GLY A 595 3.76 -8.02 -8.23
CA GLY A 595 2.99 -8.63 -9.31
C GLY A 595 1.52 -8.24 -9.30
N LYS A 596 0.79 -8.72 -10.32
CA LYS A 596 -0.65 -8.53 -10.45
C LYS A 596 -1.42 -9.66 -9.76
N ALA A 597 -2.43 -9.30 -8.97
CA ALA A 597 -3.34 -10.25 -8.34
C ALA A 597 -4.39 -10.65 -9.38
N SER A 598 -4.15 -11.77 -10.09
CA SER A 598 -4.93 -12.11 -11.28
C SER A 598 -6.01 -13.16 -11.03
N PHE A 599 -5.94 -13.96 -9.96
CA PHE A 599 -6.87 -15.07 -9.76
C PHE A 599 -7.18 -15.32 -8.30
N ARG A 600 -8.47 -15.33 -7.92
CA ARG A 600 -8.93 -15.77 -6.61
C ARG A 600 -9.32 -17.24 -6.70
N PHE A 601 -8.65 -18.09 -5.92
CA PHE A 601 -8.88 -19.55 -5.93
C PHE A 601 -9.56 -20.05 -4.65
N TRP A 602 -9.64 -19.23 -3.61
CA TRP A 602 -10.33 -19.54 -2.36
C TRP A 602 -11.05 -18.29 -1.83
N PRO A 603 -12.27 -18.43 -1.27
CA PRO A 603 -13.05 -19.66 -1.09
C PRO A 603 -13.64 -20.21 -2.40
N ILE A 604 -13.93 -21.53 -2.46
CA ILE A 604 -14.37 -22.23 -3.68
C ILE A 604 -15.60 -21.57 -4.32
N ASN A 605 -16.53 -21.06 -3.51
CA ASN A 605 -17.75 -20.39 -3.96
C ASN A 605 -17.53 -19.01 -4.59
N ARG A 606 -16.31 -18.47 -4.58
CA ARG A 606 -15.95 -17.18 -5.17
C ARG A 606 -14.80 -17.27 -6.14
N ILE A 607 -14.43 -18.47 -6.60
CA ILE A 607 -13.34 -18.65 -7.58
C ILE A 607 -13.60 -17.80 -8.83
N GLY A 608 -12.59 -17.03 -9.26
CA GLY A 608 -12.71 -16.21 -10.45
C GLY A 608 -11.59 -15.19 -10.62
N PHE A 609 -11.65 -14.47 -11.74
CA PHE A 609 -10.77 -13.36 -12.04
C PHE A 609 -11.30 -12.07 -11.42
N PRO A 610 -10.44 -11.24 -10.81
CA PRO A 610 -10.87 -9.95 -10.26
C PRO A 610 -11.47 -9.05 -11.35
N GLY A 611 -12.49 -8.25 -10.99
CA GLY A 611 -13.21 -7.37 -11.93
C GLY A 611 -14.24 -8.08 -12.82
N SER A 612 -14.39 -9.41 -12.73
CA SER A 612 -15.40 -10.17 -13.50
C SER A 612 -16.78 -10.19 -12.85
N SER A 613 -16.89 -9.95 -11.53
CA SER A 613 -18.14 -10.08 -10.78
C SER A 613 -19.06 -8.87 -10.83
N LEU A 614 -18.57 -7.68 -11.24
CA LEU A 614 -19.37 -6.46 -11.34
C LEU A 614 -19.76 -6.10 -12.79
N ARG A 615 -19.37 -6.93 -13.77
CA ARG A 615 -19.74 -6.79 -15.19
C ARG A 615 -20.97 -7.62 -15.61
N LYS A 616 -21.72 -8.19 -14.66
CA LYS A 616 -22.93 -8.98 -14.94
C LYS A 616 -24.17 -8.36 -14.31
#